data_AF-X5XXD1-F1
#
_entry.id   AF-X5XXD1-F1
#
_cell.length_a   1.000
_cell.length_b   1.000
_cell.length_c   1.000
_cell.angle_alpha   90.00
_cell.angle_beta   90.00
_cell.angle_gamma   90.00
#
_symmetry.space_group_name_H-M   'P 1'
#
loop_
_entity.id
_entity.type
_entity.pdbx_description
1 polymer ?
#
loop_
_entity_poly.entity_id
_entity_poly.type
_entity_poly.pdbx_seq_one_letter_code
_entity_poly.pdbx_strand_id
1 'polypeptide(L)'
;MKSWNDRLNTPGVNGVKPTPRTMGDVVEGQPMLVPTPRQVDDFIRTIPNGLEMDVRALRTALAIEHGAQVTCPVTIGYHLRTVAEAANEDLERGMTLNDITPYWRVLDVNTPTTKKLSFGAEFAAVQRRREGLKP
;
A
#
# COMPACT_ATOMS: atom_id res chain seq x y z
N MET A 1 -2.48 7.83 21.99
CA MET A 1 -2.68 7.94 20.52
C MET A 1 -2.36 6.57 19.92
N LYS A 2 -3.14 6.07 18.96
CA LYS A 2 -2.83 4.78 18.30
C LYS A 2 -1.60 4.92 17.40
N SER A 3 -0.67 3.97 17.51
CA SER A 3 0.52 3.84 16.64
C SER A 3 0.11 3.51 15.20
N TRP A 4 1.03 3.63 14.24
CA TRP A 4 0.80 3.18 12.87
C TRP A 4 0.64 1.66 12.80
N ASN A 5 1.39 0.92 13.61
CA ASN A 5 1.19 -0.51 13.78
C ASN A 5 -0.21 -0.86 14.32
N ASP A 6 -0.75 -0.11 15.27
CA ASP A 6 -2.13 -0.32 15.74
C ASP A 6 -3.15 -0.07 14.62
N ARG A 7 -2.90 0.93 13.75
CA ARG A 7 -3.75 1.23 12.59
C ARG A 7 -3.66 0.14 11.54
N LEU A 8 -2.46 -0.38 11.27
CA LEU A 8 -2.21 -1.49 10.36
C LEU A 8 -2.97 -2.75 10.79
N ASN A 9 -2.99 -3.00 12.11
CA ASN A 9 -3.64 -4.16 12.72
C ASN A 9 -5.12 -3.95 13.08
N THR A 10 -5.69 -2.75 12.89
CA THR A 10 -7.09 -2.51 13.25
C THR A 10 -7.99 -3.34 12.32
N PRO A 11 -8.85 -4.23 12.86
CA PRO A 11 -9.82 -4.96 12.05
C PRO A 11 -10.71 -3.96 11.31
N GLY A 12 -10.65 -3.97 9.98
CA GLY A 12 -11.43 -3.09 9.12
C GLY A 12 -12.75 -3.74 8.70
N VAL A 13 -13.74 -2.91 8.35
CA VAL A 13 -14.87 -3.37 7.53
C VAL A 13 -14.35 -3.53 6.11
N ASN A 14 -13.90 -4.73 5.77
CA ASN A 14 -13.51 -5.09 4.42
C ASN A 14 -14.62 -5.83 3.69
N GLY A 15 -14.54 -5.81 2.36
CA GLY A 15 -15.42 -6.59 1.52
C GLY A 15 -15.59 -6.00 0.12
N VAL A 16 -16.25 -6.76 -0.72
CA VAL A 16 -16.65 -6.34 -2.06
C VAL A 16 -18.03 -5.71 -1.98
N LYS A 17 -18.17 -4.48 -2.44
CA LYS A 17 -19.42 -3.72 -2.48
C LYS A 17 -19.59 -3.03 -3.82
N PRO A 18 -20.81 -2.79 -4.29
CA PRO A 18 -21.02 -1.93 -5.45
C PRO A 18 -20.41 -0.54 -5.21
N THR A 19 -19.75 0.00 -6.22
CA THR A 19 -19.25 1.38 -6.20
C THR A 19 -20.43 2.36 -6.09
N PRO A 20 -20.35 3.37 -5.21
CA PRO A 20 -21.46 4.27 -4.94
C PRO A 20 -21.68 5.32 -6.04
N ARG A 21 -20.66 5.58 -6.87
CA ARG A 21 -20.67 6.53 -8.00
C ARG A 21 -19.42 6.35 -8.85
N THR A 22 -19.46 6.88 -10.08
CA THR A 22 -18.29 6.96 -10.96
C THR A 22 -17.27 7.95 -10.40
N MET A 23 -15.99 7.55 -10.34
CA MET A 23 -14.91 8.43 -9.86
C MET A 23 -13.54 7.99 -10.41
N GLY A 24 -12.89 8.88 -11.16
CA GLY A 24 -11.60 8.57 -11.79
C GLY A 24 -11.77 7.44 -12.81
N ASP A 25 -11.09 6.32 -12.57
CA ASP A 25 -11.12 5.10 -13.40
C ASP A 25 -12.18 4.07 -12.93
N VAL A 26 -13.03 4.43 -11.97
CA VAL A 26 -14.04 3.55 -11.39
C VAL A 26 -15.44 3.85 -11.95
N VAL A 27 -16.07 2.80 -12.47
CA VAL A 27 -17.49 2.59 -12.83
C VAL A 27 -18.51 2.67 -11.71
N GLU A 28 -19.58 3.47 -11.70
CA GLU A 28 -20.73 3.21 -10.79
C GLU A 28 -21.31 1.79 -10.97
N GLY A 29 -21.70 1.14 -9.88
CA GLY A 29 -22.24 -0.23 -9.85
C GLY A 29 -21.20 -1.36 -9.97
N GLN A 30 -19.92 -1.08 -10.26
CA GLN A 30 -18.89 -2.12 -10.33
C GLN A 30 -18.65 -2.78 -8.96
N PRO A 31 -18.39 -4.10 -8.91
CA PRO A 31 -17.89 -4.75 -7.70
C PRO A 31 -16.54 -4.14 -7.29
N MET A 32 -16.51 -3.47 -6.13
CA MET A 32 -15.33 -2.80 -5.61
C MET A 32 -14.88 -3.39 -4.29
N LEU A 33 -13.60 -3.75 -4.23
CA LEU A 33 -12.92 -4.07 -2.99
C LEU A 33 -12.69 -2.80 -2.16
N VAL A 34 -13.16 -2.82 -0.92
CA VAL A 34 -12.68 -1.94 0.15
C VAL A 34 -11.69 -2.77 1.00
N PRO A 35 -10.37 -2.65 0.77
CA PRO A 35 -9.39 -3.47 1.46
C PRO A 35 -9.14 -2.98 2.89
N THR A 36 -8.61 -3.84 3.76
CA THR A 36 -7.98 -3.43 5.01
C THR A 36 -6.53 -2.96 4.78
N PRO A 37 -5.92 -2.24 5.73
CA PRO A 37 -4.47 -1.99 5.70
C PRO A 37 -3.65 -3.28 5.63
N ARG A 38 -4.06 -4.33 6.37
CA ARG A 38 -3.37 -5.63 6.40
C ARG A 38 -3.40 -6.34 5.06
N GLN A 39 -4.52 -6.32 4.33
CA GLN A 39 -4.58 -6.89 2.98
C GLN A 39 -3.59 -6.21 2.01
N VAL A 40 -3.43 -4.89 2.12
CA VAL A 40 -2.45 -4.14 1.31
C VAL A 40 -1.02 -4.49 1.73
N ASP A 41 -0.77 -4.60 3.03
CA ASP A 41 0.53 -5.01 3.60
C ASP A 41 0.97 -6.39 3.10
N ASP A 42 0.09 -7.37 3.28
CA ASP A 42 0.33 -8.77 2.92
C ASP A 42 0.61 -8.89 1.42
N PHE A 43 -0.17 -8.18 0.58
CA PHE A 43 0.06 -8.14 -0.86
C PHE A 43 1.43 -7.54 -1.20
N ILE A 44 1.82 -6.42 -0.60
CA ILE A 44 3.12 -5.78 -0.90
C ILE A 44 4.27 -6.71 -0.52
N ARG A 45 4.13 -7.49 0.57
CA ARG A 45 5.13 -8.48 0.98
C ARG A 45 5.32 -9.60 -0.05
N THR A 46 4.35 -9.87 -0.92
CA THR A 46 4.51 -10.87 -1.99
C THR A 46 5.30 -10.36 -3.19
N ILE A 47 5.54 -9.05 -3.32
CA ILE A 47 6.29 -8.48 -4.44
C ILE A 47 7.77 -8.85 -4.27
N PRO A 48 8.39 -9.61 -5.19
CA PRO A 48 9.79 -10.03 -5.05
C PRO A 48 10.80 -8.89 -5.03
N ASN A 49 11.98 -9.15 -4.47
CA ASN A 49 13.12 -8.24 -4.53
C ASN A 49 13.51 -7.93 -5.99
N GLY A 50 13.76 -6.66 -6.28
CA GLY A 50 14.13 -6.21 -7.63
C GLY A 50 12.96 -6.04 -8.59
N LEU A 51 11.72 -6.24 -8.12
CA LEU A 51 10.51 -5.96 -8.88
C LEU A 51 9.77 -4.76 -8.29
N GLU A 52 9.17 -3.98 -9.19
CA GLU A 52 8.31 -2.86 -8.82
C GLU A 52 6.90 -3.03 -9.37
N MET A 53 5.94 -2.40 -8.70
CA MET A 53 4.55 -2.36 -9.11
C MET A 53 3.99 -0.96 -8.85
N ASP A 54 3.39 -0.33 -9.85
CA ASP A 54 2.74 0.95 -9.62
C ASP A 54 1.42 0.80 -8.84
N VAL A 55 0.91 1.92 -8.29
CA VAL A 55 -0.32 1.92 -7.48
C VAL A 55 -1.56 1.47 -8.28
N ARG A 56 -1.59 1.68 -9.61
CA ARG A 56 -2.71 1.24 -10.45
C ARG A 56 -2.69 -0.28 -10.60
N ALA A 57 -1.53 -0.87 -10.89
CA ALA A 57 -1.33 -2.31 -10.98
C ALA A 57 -1.66 -3.01 -9.65
N LEU A 58 -1.22 -2.44 -8.52
CA LEU A 58 -1.57 -2.93 -7.18
C LEU A 58 -3.09 -2.97 -6.96
N ARG A 59 -3.80 -1.88 -7.30
CA ARG A 59 -5.27 -1.81 -7.17
C ARG A 59 -5.97 -2.88 -7.99
N THR A 60 -5.51 -3.11 -9.22
CA THR A 60 -6.06 -4.13 -10.12
C THR A 60 -5.82 -5.53 -9.57
N ALA A 61 -4.59 -5.82 -9.14
CA ALA A 61 -4.23 -7.14 -8.62
C ALA A 61 -5.00 -7.48 -7.33
N LEU A 62 -5.09 -6.53 -6.39
CA LEU A 62 -5.91 -6.67 -5.17
C LEU A 62 -7.38 -6.93 -5.50
N ALA A 63 -7.94 -6.24 -6.49
CA ALA A 63 -9.33 -6.46 -6.89
C ALA A 63 -9.54 -7.88 -7.41
N ILE A 64 -8.65 -8.35 -8.30
CA ILE A 64 -8.70 -9.70 -8.87
C ILE A 64 -8.60 -10.77 -7.78
N GLU A 65 -7.64 -10.64 -6.86
CA GLU A 65 -7.41 -11.61 -5.77
C GLU A 65 -8.66 -11.78 -4.88
N HIS A 66 -9.46 -10.72 -4.74
CA HIS A 66 -10.66 -10.72 -3.91
C HIS A 66 -11.98 -10.83 -4.70
N GLY A 67 -11.93 -11.16 -6.00
CA GLY A 67 -13.13 -11.34 -6.82
C GLY A 67 -13.91 -10.04 -7.08
N ALA A 68 -13.24 -8.89 -7.02
CA ALA A 68 -13.76 -7.58 -7.38
C ALA A 68 -13.26 -7.14 -8.76
N GLN A 69 -13.89 -6.12 -9.35
CA GLN A 69 -13.42 -5.49 -10.58
C GLN A 69 -12.45 -4.35 -10.32
N VAL A 70 -12.64 -3.62 -9.21
CA VAL A 70 -11.81 -2.46 -8.86
C VAL A 70 -11.51 -2.43 -7.36
N THR A 71 -10.46 -1.72 -6.98
CA THR A 71 -10.16 -1.41 -5.57
C THR A 71 -10.46 0.06 -5.31
N CYS A 72 -11.06 0.35 -4.14
CA CYS A 72 -11.42 1.71 -3.73
C CYS A 72 -10.21 2.66 -3.81
N PRO A 73 -10.24 3.65 -4.72
CA PRO A 73 -9.10 4.55 -4.95
C PRO A 73 -8.81 5.47 -3.77
N VAL A 74 -9.78 5.67 -2.88
CA VAL A 74 -9.62 6.53 -1.70
C VAL A 74 -8.89 5.78 -0.59
N THR A 75 -9.38 4.59 -0.22
CA THR A 75 -8.80 3.83 0.90
C THR A 75 -7.40 3.32 0.61
N ILE A 76 -7.10 2.96 -0.65
CA ILE A 76 -5.76 2.50 -1.01
C ILE A 76 -4.67 3.53 -0.70
N GLY A 77 -4.92 4.82 -0.93
CA GLY A 77 -3.97 5.88 -0.60
C GLY A 77 -3.70 6.00 0.91
N TYR A 78 -4.75 5.88 1.73
CA TYR A 78 -4.62 5.87 3.19
C TYR A 78 -3.89 4.62 3.70
N HIS A 79 -4.16 3.46 3.12
CA HIS A 79 -3.54 2.19 3.50
C HIS A 79 -2.08 2.12 3.10
N LEU A 80 -1.71 2.59 1.89
CA LEU A 80 -0.31 2.70 1.48
C LEU A 80 0.50 3.56 2.45
N ARG A 81 -0.06 4.69 2.91
CA ARG A 81 0.58 5.50 3.95
C ARG A 81 0.72 4.72 5.25
N THR A 82 -0.36 4.06 5.69
CA THR A 82 -0.37 3.31 6.95
C THR A 82 0.69 2.21 6.95
N VAL A 83 0.81 1.46 5.84
CA VAL A 83 1.81 0.41 5.64
C VAL A 83 3.23 0.98 5.71
N ALA A 84 3.52 2.05 4.98
CA ALA A 84 4.85 2.65 4.96
C ALA A 84 5.26 3.24 6.31
N GLU A 85 4.33 3.90 7.02
CA GLU A 85 4.59 4.45 8.34
C GLU A 85 4.77 3.34 9.39
N ALA A 86 4.00 2.25 9.31
CA ALA A 86 4.17 1.08 10.17
C ALA A 86 5.52 0.39 9.95
N ALA A 87 5.95 0.25 8.69
CA ALA A 87 7.28 -0.29 8.35
C ALA A 87 8.42 0.56 8.93
N ASN A 88 8.27 1.88 8.97
CA ASN A 88 9.24 2.76 9.64
C ASN A 88 9.21 2.62 11.16
N GLU A 89 8.03 2.56 11.78
CA GLU A 89 7.94 2.29 13.24
C GLU A 89 8.61 0.96 13.62
N ASP A 90 8.48 -0.06 12.78
CA ASP A 90 9.11 -1.36 12.99
C ASP A 90 10.64 -1.26 12.92
N LEU A 91 11.18 -0.50 11.97
CA LEU A 91 12.62 -0.18 11.92
C LEU A 91 13.09 0.57 13.15
N GLU A 92 12.35 1.58 13.61
CA GLU A 92 12.66 2.34 14.83
C GLU A 92 12.67 1.46 16.08
N ARG A 93 11.91 0.36 16.07
CA ARG A 93 11.89 -0.67 17.12
C ARG A 93 12.98 -1.74 16.96
N GLY A 94 13.82 -1.64 15.93
CA GLY A 94 14.95 -2.53 15.71
C GLY A 94 14.66 -3.76 14.86
N MET A 95 13.52 -3.82 14.16
CA MET A 95 13.28 -4.88 13.18
C MET A 95 14.22 -4.75 11.98
N THR A 96 14.51 -5.87 11.31
CA THR A 96 15.40 -5.85 10.14
C THR A 96 14.63 -5.49 8.87
N LEU A 97 15.37 -5.11 7.81
CA LEU A 97 14.77 -4.83 6.50
C LEU A 97 13.97 -6.00 5.91
N ASN A 98 14.29 -7.24 6.31
CA ASN A 98 13.57 -8.43 5.84
C ASN A 98 12.25 -8.65 6.58
N ASP A 99 12.07 -8.06 7.76
CA ASP A 99 10.88 -8.28 8.59
C ASP A 99 9.79 -7.23 8.32
N ILE A 100 10.18 -6.05 7.83
CA ILE A 100 9.25 -4.96 7.50
C ILE A 100 8.65 -5.14 6.11
N THR A 101 7.57 -4.41 5.86
CA THR A 101 6.92 -4.41 4.55
C THR A 101 7.76 -3.62 3.54
N PRO A 102 8.10 -4.19 2.37
CA PRO A 102 8.94 -3.56 1.36
C PRO A 102 8.15 -2.54 0.52
N TYR A 103 7.55 -1.55 1.20
CA TYR A 103 6.63 -0.57 0.59
C TYR A 103 7.26 0.23 -0.56
N TRP A 104 8.59 0.35 -0.58
CA TRP A 104 9.35 1.00 -1.65
C TRP A 104 9.26 0.28 -3.00
N ARG A 105 8.81 -0.98 -3.04
CA ARG A 105 8.50 -1.68 -4.30
C ARG A 105 7.24 -1.14 -4.99
N VAL A 106 6.44 -0.34 -4.26
CA VAL A 106 5.22 0.31 -4.78
C VAL A 106 5.30 1.84 -4.73
N LEU A 107 5.90 2.39 -3.67
CA LEU A 107 6.00 3.83 -3.43
C LEU A 107 7.39 4.35 -3.85
N ASP A 108 7.48 4.88 -5.06
CA ASP A 108 8.65 5.64 -5.54
C ASP A 108 8.65 7.09 -5.01
N VAL A 109 9.70 7.87 -5.31
CA VAL A 109 9.79 9.28 -4.88
C VAL A 109 8.72 10.19 -5.50
N ASN A 110 8.15 9.78 -6.65
CA ASN A 110 7.14 10.56 -7.38
C ASN A 110 5.73 10.31 -6.86
N THR A 111 5.53 9.18 -6.18
CA THR A 111 4.23 8.76 -5.67
C THR A 111 3.74 9.77 -4.63
N PRO A 112 2.52 10.32 -4.77
CA PRO A 112 2.00 11.35 -3.85
C PRO A 112 1.99 10.95 -2.38
N THR A 113 1.83 9.66 -2.11
CA THR A 113 1.86 9.10 -0.74
C THR A 113 3.23 9.23 -0.10
N THR A 114 4.32 9.05 -0.86
CA THR A 114 5.69 9.12 -0.37
C THR A 114 6.02 10.50 0.22
N LYS A 115 5.48 11.56 -0.39
CA LYS A 115 5.64 12.95 0.10
C LYS A 115 4.92 13.23 1.42
N LYS A 116 4.03 12.34 1.85
CA LYS A 116 3.25 12.46 3.10
C LYS A 116 3.83 11.63 4.24
N LEU A 117 4.86 10.84 3.99
CA LEU A 117 5.52 10.01 5.02
C LEU A 117 6.25 10.92 6.02
N SER A 118 6.16 10.59 7.30
CA SER A 118 6.78 11.37 8.38
C SER A 118 8.31 11.49 8.26
N PHE A 119 8.95 10.50 7.65
CA PHE A 119 10.40 10.39 7.44
C PHE A 119 10.84 10.73 6.00
N GLY A 120 9.92 11.21 5.15
CA GLY A 120 10.22 11.62 3.78
C GLY A 120 10.49 10.46 2.81
N ALA A 121 11.11 10.80 1.67
CA ALA A 121 11.28 9.87 0.53
C ALA A 121 12.67 9.21 0.45
N GLU A 122 13.64 9.66 1.24
CA GLU A 122 15.03 9.24 1.12
C GLU A 122 15.21 7.74 1.34
N PHE A 123 14.55 7.20 2.37
CA PHE A 123 14.61 5.77 2.66
C PHE A 123 14.14 4.93 1.47
N ALA A 124 12.98 5.27 0.89
CA ALA A 124 12.44 4.57 -0.28
C ALA A 124 13.41 4.65 -1.47
N ALA A 125 13.97 5.84 -1.75
CA ALA A 125 14.94 6.05 -2.81
C ALA A 125 16.23 5.21 -2.63
N VAL A 126 16.70 5.06 -1.39
CA VAL A 126 17.86 4.20 -1.07
C VAL A 126 17.54 2.72 -1.29
N GLN A 127 16.40 2.22 -0.79
CA GLN A 127 16.05 0.82 -0.97
C GLN A 127 15.77 0.47 -2.43
N ARG A 128 15.08 1.34 -3.18
CA ARG A 128 14.86 1.16 -4.62
C ARG A 128 16.17 1.02 -5.38
N ARG A 129 17.15 1.89 -5.12
CA ARG A 129 18.49 1.76 -5.73
C ARG A 129 19.21 0.47 -5.36
N ARG A 130 19.09 0.00 -4.11
CA ARG A 130 19.67 -1.29 -3.67
C ARG A 130 19.07 -2.48 -4.40
N GLU A 131 17.80 -2.38 -4.80
CA GLU A 131 17.10 -3.39 -5.59
C GLU A 131 17.24 -3.19 -7.11
N GLY A 132 18.04 -2.21 -7.57
CA GLY A 132 18.20 -1.92 -9.01
C GLY A 132 17.03 -1.17 -9.65
N LEU A 133 16.13 -0.62 -8.82
CA LEU A 133 14.95 0.14 -9.24
C LEU A 133 15.26 1.64 -9.31
N LYS A 134 14.51 2.37 -10.13
CA LYS A 134 14.58 3.84 -10.18
C LYS A 134 14.07 4.43 -8.87
N PRO A 135 14.73 5.44 -8.27
CA PRO A 135 14.26 6.13 -7.06
C PRO A 135 12.80 6.58 -7.16
#